data_AF-A0A7R9Y2R1-F1
#
_entry.id   AF-A0A7R9Y2R1-F1
#
_cell.length_a   1.000
_cell.length_b   1.000
_cell.length_c   1.000
_cell.angle_alpha   90.00
_cell.angle_beta   90.00
_cell.angle_gamma   90.00
#
_symmetry.space_group_name_H-M   'P 1'
#
loop_
_entity.id
_entity.type
_entity.pdbx_description
1 polymer ?
#
loop_
_entity_poly.entity_id
_entity_poly.type
_entity_poly.pdbx_seq_one_letter_code
_entity_poly.pdbx_strand_id
1 'polypeptide(L)'
;GEPASRRGVLGGAALAAVAVLSAARPEPALALFGGDEALQEEYTTDTTAIITLVQSNLALDTKDPSRPESIAAVRKATADWVAKYRREARVQAKPSYSQCYTALNAVAGHYNSFGTKYPLPPKRLQRVNKELAFAAKAVAAGK
;
A
#
# COMPACT_ATOMS: atom_id res chain seq x y z
N GLY A 1 79.05 11.05 5.44
CA GLY A 1 79.12 9.60 5.24
C GLY A 1 78.27 8.94 6.29
N GLU A 2 77.33 8.10 5.87
CA GLU A 2 76.74 7.03 6.71
C GLU A 2 77.83 6.00 7.10
N PRO A 3 77.60 4.95 7.94
CA PRO A 3 76.32 4.44 8.52
C PRO A 3 76.40 4.02 10.02
N ALA A 4 75.26 3.64 10.62
CA ALA A 4 75.05 2.32 11.26
C ALA A 4 73.89 2.29 12.29
N SER A 5 72.77 1.70 11.87
CA SER A 5 72.06 0.57 12.49
C SER A 5 72.02 0.44 14.03
N ARG A 6 70.79 0.32 14.58
CA ARG A 6 70.31 -0.94 15.20
C ARG A 6 68.82 -0.89 15.61
N ARG A 7 68.07 -1.80 14.97
CA ARG A 7 67.06 -2.74 15.52
C ARG A 7 65.72 -2.22 16.07
N GLY A 8 64.66 -2.78 15.49
CA GLY A 8 63.29 -2.83 16.00
C GLY A 8 62.37 -3.39 14.91
N VAL A 9 62.52 -4.65 14.48
CA VAL A 9 61.79 -5.84 15.01
C VAL A 9 60.35 -5.93 14.46
N LEU A 10 60.22 -6.89 13.54
CA LEU A 10 59.12 -7.86 13.34
C LEU A 10 57.75 -7.43 12.80
N GLY A 11 57.28 -8.30 11.89
CA GLY A 11 55.87 -8.62 11.66
C GLY A 11 55.27 -7.83 10.51
N GLY A 12 54.70 -8.42 9.48
CA GLY A 12 54.29 -9.79 9.24
C GLY A 12 53.51 -9.79 7.93
N ALA A 13 53.61 -10.88 7.18
CA ALA A 13 52.84 -11.10 5.98
C ALA A 13 51.33 -11.17 6.30
N ALA A 14 50.49 -10.62 5.41
CA ALA A 14 49.34 -11.33 4.86
C ALA A 14 48.52 -10.40 3.95
N LEU A 15 48.49 -10.71 2.66
CA LEU A 15 47.45 -10.28 1.73
C LEU A 15 46.13 -10.95 2.14
N ALA A 16 45.19 -10.19 2.69
CA ALA A 16 43.82 -10.65 2.91
C ALA A 16 42.95 -10.21 1.74
N ALA A 17 42.72 -11.11 0.79
CA ALA A 17 41.68 -10.94 -0.22
C ALA A 17 40.30 -11.09 0.45
N VAL A 18 39.55 -10.00 0.55
CA VAL A 18 38.17 -10.03 1.04
C VAL A 18 37.27 -10.48 -0.13
N ALA A 19 36.94 -11.78 -0.14
CA ALA A 19 35.85 -12.28 -0.98
C ALA A 19 34.53 -11.90 -0.31
N VAL A 20 33.83 -10.91 -0.86
CA VAL A 20 32.45 -10.59 -0.48
C VAL A 20 31.55 -11.69 -1.04
N LEU A 21 31.25 -12.70 -0.22
CA LEU A 21 30.21 -13.68 -0.55
C LEU A 21 28.87 -12.96 -0.39
N SER A 22 28.30 -12.51 -1.51
CA SER A 22 26.93 -12.02 -1.58
C SER A 22 26.00 -13.09 -1.00
N ALA A 23 25.47 -12.84 0.20
CA ALA A 23 24.44 -13.67 0.79
C ALA A 23 23.20 -13.57 -0.11
N ALA A 24 23.03 -14.55 -0.99
CA ALA A 24 21.78 -14.77 -1.69
C ALA A 24 20.69 -14.92 -0.62
N ARG A 25 19.77 -13.95 -0.55
CA ARG A 25 18.60 -14.05 0.30
C ARG A 25 17.83 -15.30 -0.14
N PRO A 26 17.41 -16.18 0.78
CA PRO A 26 16.51 -17.25 0.42
C PRO A 26 15.19 -16.63 -0.07
N GLU A 27 14.88 -16.82 -1.35
CA GLU A 27 13.53 -16.61 -1.84
C GLU A 27 12.61 -17.64 -1.17
N PRO A 28 11.39 -17.27 -0.74
CA PRO A 28 10.46 -18.25 -0.23
C PRO A 28 10.00 -19.14 -1.39
N ALA A 29 10.60 -20.32 -1.48
CA ALA A 29 10.08 -21.43 -2.26
C ALA A 29 8.76 -21.92 -1.60
N LEU A 30 7.78 -22.26 -2.46
CA LEU A 30 6.47 -22.86 -2.16
C LEU A 30 5.38 -21.93 -1.56
N ALA A 31 4.75 -21.15 -2.42
CA ALA A 31 3.29 -20.99 -2.39
C ALA A 31 2.70 -21.79 -3.57
N LEU A 32 2.79 -23.12 -3.51
CA LEU A 32 2.26 -23.99 -4.56
C LEU A 32 0.75 -24.21 -4.31
N PHE A 33 -0.07 -23.40 -5.01
CA PHE A 33 -1.47 -23.66 -5.40
C PHE A 33 -2.65 -23.31 -4.47
N GLY A 34 -2.52 -22.46 -3.45
CA GLY A 34 -3.72 -22.05 -2.68
C GLY A 34 -3.68 -20.68 -2.01
N GLY A 35 -2.50 -20.22 -1.55
CA GLY A 35 -2.39 -18.90 -0.90
C GLY A 35 -2.69 -17.73 -1.84
N ASP A 36 -2.42 -17.88 -3.13
CA ASP A 36 -2.58 -16.82 -4.12
C ASP A 36 -4.05 -16.61 -4.51
N GLU A 37 -4.79 -17.71 -4.64
CA GLU A 37 -6.23 -17.67 -4.94
C GLU A 37 -7.01 -17.18 -3.74
N ALA A 38 -6.69 -17.66 -2.53
CA ALA A 38 -7.29 -17.16 -1.29
C ALA A 38 -7.02 -15.66 -1.08
N LEU A 39 -5.78 -15.19 -1.30
CA LEU A 39 -5.44 -13.77 -1.23
C LEU A 39 -6.20 -12.96 -2.29
N GLN A 40 -6.35 -13.49 -3.50
CA GLN A 40 -7.08 -12.84 -4.57
C GLN A 40 -8.58 -12.72 -4.26
N GLU A 41 -9.21 -13.78 -3.75
CA GLU A 41 -10.62 -13.79 -3.37
C GLU A 41 -10.89 -12.83 -2.22
N GLU A 42 -10.03 -12.85 -1.19
CA GLU A 42 -10.11 -11.94 -0.05
C GLU A 42 -9.92 -10.49 -0.51
N TYR A 43 -8.91 -10.22 -1.34
CA TYR A 43 -8.68 -8.91 -1.93
C TYR A 43 -9.86 -8.42 -2.76
N THR A 44 -10.44 -9.29 -3.59
CA THR A 44 -11.61 -8.94 -4.40
C THR A 44 -12.81 -8.60 -3.51
N THR A 45 -13.06 -9.39 -2.48
CA THR A 45 -14.17 -9.19 -1.55
C THR A 45 -14.02 -7.87 -0.79
N ASP A 46 -12.86 -7.66 -0.16
CA ASP A 46 -12.60 -6.48 0.67
C ASP A 46 -12.58 -5.20 -0.15
N THR A 47 -11.95 -5.23 -1.33
CA THR A 47 -11.86 -4.07 -2.22
C THR A 47 -13.23 -3.71 -2.81
N THR A 48 -14.06 -4.70 -3.13
CA THR A 48 -15.43 -4.45 -3.57
C THR A 48 -16.26 -3.83 -2.44
N ALA A 49 -16.14 -4.38 -1.22
CA ALA A 49 -16.87 -3.87 -0.05
C ALA A 49 -16.51 -2.41 0.27
N ILE A 50 -15.22 -2.06 0.28
CA ILE A 50 -14.81 -0.67 0.55
C ILE A 50 -15.22 0.29 -0.57
N ILE A 51 -15.15 -0.13 -1.85
CA ILE A 51 -15.64 0.69 -2.97
C ILE A 51 -17.13 0.99 -2.79
N THR A 52 -17.94 -0.02 -2.49
CA THR A 52 -19.39 0.16 -2.26
C THR A 52 -19.68 1.04 -1.06
N LEU A 53 -18.94 0.87 0.04
CA LEU A 53 -19.07 1.71 1.24
C LEU A 53 -18.79 3.18 0.92
N VAL A 54 -17.70 3.46 0.20
CA VAL A 54 -17.32 4.83 -0.17
C VAL A 54 -18.32 5.44 -1.14
N GLN A 55 -18.76 4.70 -2.16
CA GLN A 55 -19.79 5.18 -3.09
C GLN A 55 -21.10 5.52 -2.37
N SER A 56 -21.53 4.67 -1.44
CA SER A 56 -22.73 4.90 -0.62
C SER A 56 -22.57 6.16 0.24
N ASN A 57 -21.43 6.32 0.90
CA ASN A 57 -21.12 7.50 1.70
C ASN A 57 -21.11 8.79 0.87
N LEU A 58 -20.55 8.75 -0.34
CA LEU A 58 -20.51 9.90 -1.25
C LEU A 58 -21.88 10.26 -1.83
N ALA A 59 -22.82 9.32 -1.86
CA ALA A 59 -24.20 9.53 -2.29
C ALA A 59 -25.12 10.06 -1.17
N LEU A 60 -24.67 10.03 0.10
CA LEU A 60 -25.44 10.55 1.23
C LEU A 60 -25.67 12.06 1.11
N ASP A 61 -26.89 12.49 1.46
CA ASP A 61 -27.20 13.91 1.56
C ASP A 61 -26.36 14.57 2.68
N THR A 62 -25.98 15.83 2.46
CA THR A 62 -25.20 16.61 3.44
C THR A 62 -25.92 16.85 4.77
N LYS A 63 -27.24 16.76 4.79
CA LYS A 63 -28.10 16.93 5.97
C LYS A 63 -28.51 15.60 6.61
N ASP A 64 -28.07 14.47 6.04
CA ASP A 64 -28.39 13.16 6.57
C ASP A 64 -27.80 12.98 7.98
N PRO A 65 -28.59 12.60 8.99
CA PRO A 65 -28.12 12.44 10.36
C PRO A 65 -27.09 11.31 10.52
N SER A 66 -27.08 10.32 9.61
CA SER A 66 -26.11 9.21 9.61
C SER A 66 -24.77 9.58 8.98
N ARG A 67 -24.67 10.75 8.33
CA ARG A 67 -23.46 11.18 7.61
C ARG A 67 -22.19 11.16 8.47
N PRO A 68 -22.16 11.66 9.72
CA PRO A 68 -20.96 11.62 10.55
C PRO A 68 -20.48 10.19 10.82
N GLU A 69 -21.41 9.28 11.11
CA GLU A 69 -21.13 7.86 11.34
C GLU A 69 -20.62 7.19 10.06
N SER A 70 -21.27 7.42 8.93
CA SER A 70 -20.85 6.89 7.63
C SER A 70 -19.43 7.36 7.25
N ILE A 71 -19.09 8.62 7.53
CA ILE A 71 -17.73 9.14 7.30
C ILE A 71 -16.71 8.47 8.24
N ALA A 72 -17.07 8.23 9.50
CA ALA A 72 -16.22 7.50 10.44
C ALA A 72 -15.99 6.05 9.97
N ALA A 73 -17.02 5.38 9.47
CA ALA A 73 -16.93 4.05 8.90
C ALA A 73 -16.00 4.02 7.67
N VAL A 74 -16.12 4.98 6.75
CA VAL A 74 -15.23 5.11 5.58
C VAL A 74 -13.77 5.29 6.02
N ARG A 75 -13.50 6.16 6.99
CA ARG A 75 -12.14 6.38 7.50
C ARG A 75 -11.55 5.10 8.10
N LYS A 76 -12.34 4.40 8.93
CA LYS A 76 -11.90 3.16 9.55
C LYS A 76 -11.62 2.08 8.50
N ALA A 77 -12.57 1.84 7.60
CA ALA A 77 -12.42 0.86 6.52
C ALA A 77 -11.21 1.18 5.63
N THR A 78 -10.97 2.46 5.32
CA THR A 78 -9.78 2.89 4.56
C THR A 78 -8.49 2.53 5.30
N ALA A 79 -8.40 2.85 6.59
CA ALA A 79 -7.23 2.55 7.38
C ALA A 79 -6.98 1.03 7.48
N ASP A 80 -8.04 0.25 7.72
CA ASP A 80 -7.97 -1.22 7.81
C ASP A 80 -7.52 -1.83 6.47
N TRP A 81 -8.15 -1.43 5.36
CA TRP A 81 -7.82 -1.92 4.01
C TRP A 81 -6.38 -1.60 3.62
N VAL A 82 -5.93 -0.35 3.86
CA VAL A 82 -4.54 0.04 3.61
C VAL A 82 -3.58 -0.74 4.51
N ALA A 83 -3.89 -0.88 5.81
CA ALA A 83 -3.03 -1.60 6.74
C ALA A 83 -2.87 -3.07 6.34
N LYS A 84 -3.93 -3.69 5.83
CA LYS A 84 -3.97 -5.07 5.35
C LYS A 84 -3.12 -5.26 4.09
N TYR A 85 -3.34 -4.46 3.04
CA TYR A 85 -2.74 -4.72 1.73
C TYR A 85 -1.41 -4.00 1.47
N ARG A 86 -0.98 -3.04 2.30
CA ARG A 86 0.30 -2.31 2.11
C ARG A 86 1.57 -3.17 2.15
N ARG A 87 1.50 -4.41 2.65
CA ARG A 87 2.64 -5.35 2.68
C ARG A 87 2.52 -6.46 1.63
N GLU A 88 1.38 -6.54 0.95
CA GLU A 88 1.10 -7.57 -0.04
C GLU A 88 1.61 -7.12 -1.42
N ALA A 89 2.85 -7.45 -1.76
CA ALA A 89 3.49 -7.01 -3.00
C ALA A 89 2.68 -7.39 -4.26
N ARG A 90 2.04 -8.55 -4.24
CA ARG A 90 1.18 -9.07 -5.33
C ARG A 90 -0.08 -8.23 -5.52
N VAL A 91 -0.64 -7.69 -4.44
CA VAL A 91 -1.79 -6.78 -4.47
C VAL A 91 -1.34 -5.39 -4.89
N GLN A 92 -0.20 -4.90 -4.38
CA GLN A 92 0.31 -3.58 -4.73
C GLN A 92 0.64 -3.42 -6.22
N ALA A 93 1.01 -4.50 -6.90
CA ALA A 93 1.24 -4.51 -8.35
C ALA A 93 -0.04 -4.38 -9.20
N LYS A 94 -1.22 -4.52 -8.59
CA LYS A 94 -2.51 -4.50 -9.29
C LYS A 94 -2.94 -3.07 -9.63
N PRO A 95 -3.36 -2.77 -10.87
CA PRO A 95 -3.95 -1.48 -11.18
C PRO A 95 -5.19 -1.16 -10.33
N SER A 96 -6.00 -2.16 -9.93
CA SER A 96 -7.13 -1.92 -9.01
C SER A 96 -6.68 -1.32 -7.68
N TYR A 97 -5.56 -1.79 -7.11
CA TYR A 97 -5.04 -1.31 -5.83
C TYR A 97 -4.66 0.16 -5.93
N SER A 98 -3.88 0.52 -6.96
CA SER A 98 -3.41 1.89 -7.15
C SER A 98 -4.56 2.90 -7.30
N GLN A 99 -5.60 2.53 -8.04
CA GLN A 99 -6.75 3.39 -8.32
C GLN A 99 -7.66 3.51 -7.10
N CYS A 100 -7.91 2.38 -6.41
CA CYS A 100 -8.65 2.39 -5.15
C CYS A 100 -7.92 3.24 -4.10
N TYR A 101 -6.63 3.02 -3.88
CA TYR A 101 -5.81 3.77 -2.93
C TYR A 101 -5.81 5.28 -3.22
N THR A 102 -5.73 5.67 -4.50
CA THR A 102 -5.80 7.07 -4.91
C THR A 102 -7.15 7.70 -4.54
N ALA A 103 -8.25 7.03 -4.87
CA ALA A 103 -9.60 7.49 -4.54
C ALA A 103 -9.82 7.59 -3.03
N LEU A 104 -9.42 6.56 -2.27
CA LEU A 104 -9.55 6.51 -0.82
C LEU A 104 -8.78 7.67 -0.14
N ASN A 105 -7.55 7.95 -0.58
CA ASN A 105 -6.79 9.07 -0.03
C ASN A 105 -7.38 10.43 -0.38
N ALA A 106 -7.96 10.59 -1.58
CA ALA A 106 -8.65 11.82 -1.96
C ALA A 106 -9.87 12.09 -1.07
N VAL A 107 -10.62 11.04 -0.73
CA VAL A 107 -11.80 11.09 0.17
C VAL A 107 -11.36 11.34 1.61
N ALA A 108 -10.47 10.51 2.16
CA ALA A 108 -9.99 10.63 3.53
C ALA A 108 -9.32 11.99 3.79
N GLY A 109 -8.49 12.45 2.84
CA GLY A 109 -7.86 13.77 2.91
C GLY A 109 -8.88 14.91 2.95
N HIS A 110 -9.96 14.82 2.16
CA HIS A 110 -11.03 15.82 2.23
C HIS A 110 -11.71 15.81 3.60
N TYR A 111 -12.10 14.66 4.13
CA TYR A 111 -12.75 14.60 5.43
C TYR A 111 -11.83 15.07 6.56
N ASN A 112 -10.53 14.80 6.48
CA ASN A 112 -9.57 15.27 7.49
C ASN A 112 -9.41 16.80 7.47
N SER A 113 -9.45 17.43 6.29
CA SER A 113 -9.32 18.88 6.18
C SER A 113 -10.63 19.65 6.45
N PHE A 114 -11.78 19.09 6.08
CA PHE A 114 -13.07 19.82 6.07
C PHE A 114 -14.11 19.23 7.04
N GLY A 115 -13.84 18.10 7.68
CA GLY A 115 -14.77 17.44 8.59
C GLY A 115 -15.95 16.78 7.87
N THR A 116 -17.08 16.64 8.58
CA THR A 116 -18.25 15.89 8.10
C THR A 116 -19.28 16.75 7.37
N LYS A 117 -19.19 18.07 7.52
CA LYS A 117 -20.20 19.03 7.04
C LYS A 117 -20.12 19.29 5.53
N TYR A 118 -18.92 19.34 4.98
CA TYR A 118 -18.73 19.72 3.58
C TYR A 118 -18.71 18.49 2.66
N PRO A 119 -19.44 18.53 1.54
CA PRO A 119 -19.33 17.50 0.51
C PRO A 119 -18.04 17.68 -0.30
N LEU A 120 -17.64 16.61 -1.00
CA LEU A 120 -16.52 16.69 -1.93
C LEU A 120 -16.84 17.70 -3.06
N PRO A 121 -15.89 18.57 -3.46
CA PRO A 121 -16.08 19.45 -4.60
C PRO A 121 -16.44 18.68 -5.88
N PRO A 122 -17.33 19.18 -6.76
CA PRO A 122 -17.88 18.40 -7.88
C PRO A 122 -16.81 17.78 -8.80
N LYS A 123 -15.77 18.55 -9.18
CA LYS A 123 -14.66 18.04 -10.00
C LYS A 123 -13.87 16.93 -9.31
N ARG A 124 -13.72 17.01 -7.99
CA ARG A 124 -13.05 15.97 -7.19
C ARG A 124 -13.92 14.73 -7.10
N LEU A 125 -15.22 14.89 -6.84
CA LEU A 125 -16.18 13.79 -6.78
C LEU A 125 -16.24 13.02 -8.10
N GLN A 126 -16.31 13.71 -9.24
CA GLN A 126 -16.28 13.08 -10.55
C GLN A 126 -15.03 12.23 -10.78
N ARG A 127 -13.86 12.74 -10.40
CA ARG A 127 -12.60 12.00 -10.51
C ARG A 127 -12.58 10.77 -9.60
N VAL A 128 -12.94 10.94 -8.32
CA VAL A 128 -13.03 9.83 -7.35
C VAL A 128 -13.97 8.74 -7.87
N ASN A 129 -15.14 9.10 -8.39
CA ASN A 129 -16.07 8.13 -8.95
C ASN A 129 -15.50 7.39 -10.17
N LYS A 130 -14.72 8.07 -11.02
CA LYS A 130 -14.03 7.45 -12.16
C LYS A 130 -12.95 6.47 -11.69
N GLU A 131 -12.16 6.83 -10.69
CA GLU A 131 -11.13 5.98 -10.09
C GLU A 131 -11.74 4.74 -9.44
N LEU A 132 -12.81 4.90 -8.64
CA LEU A 132 -13.55 3.80 -8.02
C LEU A 132 -14.20 2.88 -9.06
N ALA A 133 -14.80 3.44 -10.11
CA ALA A 133 -15.40 2.65 -11.19
C ALA A 133 -14.35 1.85 -11.98
N PHE A 134 -13.17 2.42 -12.19
CA PHE A 134 -12.05 1.68 -12.78
C PHE A 134 -11.60 0.56 -11.84
N ALA A 135 -11.38 0.87 -10.55
CA ALA A 135 -10.93 -0.10 -9.57
C ALA A 135 -11.89 -1.28 -9.45
N ALA A 136 -13.21 -1.01 -9.43
CA ALA A 136 -14.25 -2.05 -9.40
C ALA A 136 -14.18 -2.99 -10.61
N LYS A 137 -13.99 -2.45 -11.81
CA LYS A 137 -13.84 -3.27 -13.02
C LYS A 137 -12.54 -4.06 -13.02
N ALA A 138 -11.45 -3.45 -12.59
CA ALA A 138 -10.14 -4.09 -12.53
C ALA A 138 -10.14 -5.25 -11.51
N VAL A 139 -10.67 -5.02 -10.31
CA VAL A 139 -10.69 -6.05 -9.26
C VAL A 139 -11.59 -7.24 -9.63
N ALA A 140 -12.74 -6.98 -10.26
CA ALA A 140 -13.61 -8.04 -10.79
C ALA A 140 -12.92 -8.87 -11.89
N ALA A 141 -11.95 -8.30 -12.60
CA ALA A 141 -11.13 -8.99 -13.59
C ALA A 141 -9.85 -9.63 -12.99
N GLY A 142 -9.69 -9.63 -11.66
CA GLY A 142 -8.50 -10.14 -10.97
C GLY A 142 -7.26 -9.25 -11.10
N LYS A 143 -7.43 -8.01 -11.60
CA LYS A 143 -6.38 -7.02 -11.85
C LYS A 143 -6.39 -5.93 -10.80
#